data_AF-A0A562IJW7-F1
#
_entry.id   AF-A0A562IJW7-F1
#
_cell.length_a   1.000
_cell.length_b   1.000
_cell.length_c   1.000
_cell.angle_alpha   90.00
_cell.angle_beta   90.00
_cell.angle_gamma   90.00
#
_symmetry.space_group_name_H-M   'P 1'
#
loop_
_entity.id
_entity.type
_entity.pdbx_description
1 polymer ?
#
loop_
_entity_poly.entity_id
_entity_poly.type
_entity_poly.pdbx_seq_one_letter_code
_entity_poly.pdbx_strand_id
1 'polypeptide(L)' 'MYLLACNGELTSNYGSPQCSSDWMLFQLPEQFDFTQLDPLILGQMFGIGFSLVGSVLVVALGAKALLDFIKRG' A
#
# COMPACT_ATOMS: atom_id res chain seq x y z
N MET A 1 14.68 -6.08 13.54
CA MET A 1 13.62 -6.00 14.56
C MET A 1 13.37 -7.42 15.07
N TYR A 2 13.18 -7.63 16.38
CA TYR A 2 12.99 -8.96 16.95
C TYR A 2 11.60 -9.06 17.57
N LEU A 3 10.93 -10.18 17.37
CA LEU A 3 9.65 -10.50 18.00
C LEU A 3 9.87 -11.54 19.11
N LEU A 4 9.19 -11.35 20.23
CA LEU A 4 9.12 -12.36 21.29
C LEU A 4 8.01 -13.34 20.95
N ALA A 5 8.37 -14.60 20.68
CA ALA A 5 7.42 -15.68 20.47
C ALA A 5 7.52 -16.71 21.61
N CYS A 6 6.38 -17.28 21.99
CA CYS A 6 6.30 -18.36 22.95
C CYS A 6 6.36 -19.71 22.21
N ASN A 7 7.25 -20.62 22.64
CA ASN A 7 7.34 -21.98 22.09
C ASN A 7 6.48 -22.96 22.90
N GLY A 8 5.19 -22.67 23.02
CA GLY A 8 4.31 -23.41 23.91
C GLY A 8 2.94 -22.79 24.00
N GLU A 9 2.16 -23.23 24.97
CA GLU A 9 0.83 -22.70 25.23
C GLU A 9 0.93 -21.30 25.86
N LEU A 10 0.32 -20.32 25.19
CA LEU A 10 0.20 -18.94 25.66
C LEU A 10 -1.00 -18.85 26.59
N THR A 11 -0.74 -18.60 27.87
CA THR A 11 -1.80 -18.38 28.86
C THR A 11 -1.78 -16.93 29.30
N SER A 12 -2.96 -16.36 29.57
CA SER A 12 -3.06 -15.00 30.10
C SER A 12 -3.39 -15.08 31.58
N ASN A 13 -2.46 -14.64 32.44
CA ASN A 13 -2.71 -14.55 33.87
C ASN A 13 -2.57 -13.09 34.31
N TYR A 14 -3.63 -12.56 34.93
CA TYR A 14 -3.75 -11.15 35.34
C TYR A 14 -3.43 -10.13 34.22
N GLY A 15 -3.77 -10.45 32.97
CA GLY A 15 -3.55 -9.56 31.82
C GLY A 15 -2.11 -9.54 31.29
N SER A 16 -1.21 -10.35 31.85
CA SER A 16 0.13 -10.57 31.32
C SER A 16 0.19 -11.89 30.54
N PRO A 17 0.80 -11.92 29.33
CA PRO A 17 1.03 -13.17 28.61
C PRO A 17 2.12 -13.96 29.34
N GLN A 18 1.78 -15.17 29.76
CA GLN A 18 2.68 -16.15 30.35
C GLN A 18 2.92 -17.24 29.32
N CYS A 19 4.18 -17.49 29.00
CA CYS A 19 4.57 -18.63 28.18
C CYS A 19 4.80 -19.82 29.11
N SER A 20 4.24 -20.98 28.78
CA SER A 20 4.50 -22.24 29.49
C SER A 20 5.94 -22.75 29.33
N SER A 21 6.68 -22.22 28.35
CA SER A 21 8.08 -22.52 28.04
C SER A 21 8.91 -21.24 27.90
N ASP A 22 10.19 -21.37 27.52
CA ASP A 22 11.06 -20.21 27.34
C ASP A 22 10.61 -19.29 26.19
N TRP A 23 10.72 -17.99 26.43
CA TRP A 23 10.51 -16.97 25.40
C TRP A 23 11.65 -17.00 24.39
N MET A 24 11.32 -17.17 23.12
CA MET A 24 12.30 -17.17 22.04
C MET A 24 12.22 -15.87 21.25
N LEU A 25 13.39 -15.29 20.98
CA LEU A 25 13.53 -14.13 20.12
C LEU A 25 13.59 -14.62 18.67
N PHE A 26 12.55 -14.36 17.90
CA PHE A 26 12.57 -14.56 16.46
C PHE A 26 13.01 -13.28 15.77
N GLN A 27 13.93 -13.41 14.83
CA GLN A 27 14.27 -12.30 13.94
C GLN A 27 13.06 -12.05 13.05
N LEU A 28 12.49 -10.85 13.14
CA LEU A 28 11.39 -10.45 12.28
C LEU A 28 11.95 -10.38 10.86
N PRO A 29 11.46 -11.21 9.91
CA PRO A 29 11.85 -11.05 8.52
C PRO A 29 11.46 -9.64 8.09
N GLU A 30 12.34 -9.00 7.32
CA GLU A 30 12.11 -7.67 6.77
C GLU A 30 10.79 -7.69 5.99
N GLN A 31 9.79 -6.91 6.43
CA GLN A 31 8.43 -7.01 5.90
C GLN A 31 8.29 -6.45 4.49
N PHE A 32 9.29 -5.68 4.05
CA PHE A 32 9.30 -5.03 2.76
C PHE A 32 10.73 -5.00 2.23
N ASP A 33 10.98 -5.79 1.19
CA ASP A 33 12.27 -5.83 0.52
C ASP A 33 12.20 -4.99 -0.76
N PHE A 34 12.96 -3.90 -0.80
CA PHE A 34 13.02 -2.99 -1.95
C PHE A 34 13.57 -3.66 -3.22
N THR A 35 14.27 -4.79 -3.09
CA THR A 35 14.76 -5.55 -4.25
C THR A 35 13.63 -6.26 -5.00
N GLN A 36 12.47 -6.41 -4.37
CA GLN A 36 11.27 -6.97 -4.99
C GLN A 36 10.44 -5.92 -5.76
N LEU A 37 10.79 -4.63 -5.66
CA LEU A 37 10.13 -3.58 -6.42
C LEU A 37 10.71 -3.50 -7.83
N ASP A 38 9.95 -4.00 -8.81
CA ASP A 38 10.24 -3.76 -10.22
C ASP A 38 9.82 -2.33 -10.61
N PRO A 39 10.77 -1.44 -10.96
CA PRO A 39 10.47 -0.07 -11.34
C PRO A 39 9.57 0.01 -12.58
N LEU A 40 9.60 -1.00 -13.46
CA LEU A 40 8.75 -1.05 -14.64
C LEU A 40 7.27 -1.21 -14.24
N ILE A 41 6.98 -2.15 -13.34
CA ILE A 41 5.62 -2.42 -12.84
C ILE A 41 5.09 -1.20 -12.08
N LEU A 42 5.95 -0.57 -11.28
CA LEU A 42 5.57 0.63 -10.52
C LEU A 42 5.18 1.79 -11.46
N GLY A 43 5.96 2.00 -12.52
CA GLY A 43 5.67 3.00 -13.55
C GLY A 43 4.37 2.72 -14.30
N GLN A 44 4.09 1.45 -14.61
CA GLN A 44 2.84 1.04 -15.25
C GLN A 44 1.63 1.33 -14.36
N MET A 45 1.67 0.94 -13.08
CA MET A 45 0.55 1.18 -12.16
C MET A 45 0.27 2.67 -11.95
N PHE A 46 1.33 3.49 -11.83
CA PHE A 46 1.18 4.94 -11.77
C PHE A 46 0.56 5.51 -13.05
N GLY A 47 1.04 5.07 -14.22
CA GLY A 47 0.52 5.49 -15.52
C GLY A 47 -0.96 5.16 -15.72
N ILE A 48 -1.39 3.96 -15.31
CA ILE A 48 -2.80 3.56 -15.37
C ILE A 48 -3.64 4.48 -14.49
N GLY A 49 -3.24 4.69 -13.22
CA GLY A 49 -3.97 5.58 -12.31
C GLY A 49 -4.05 7.02 -12.85
N PHE A 50 -2.94 7.55 -13.34
CA PHE A 50 -2.89 8.89 -13.91
C PHE A 50 -3.75 9.02 -15.18
N SER A 51 -3.74 8.01 -16.06
CA SER A 51 -4.54 8.01 -17.29
C SER A 51 -6.04 8.04 -17.01
N LEU A 52 -6.48 7.41 -15.92
CA LEU A 52 -7.89 7.36 -15.55
C LEU A 52 -8.38 8.74 -15.11
N VAL A 53 -7.60 9.47 -14.32
CA VAL A 53 -7.90 10.86 -13.93
C VAL A 53 -7.73 11.81 -15.11
N GLY A 54 -6.65 11.66 -15.86
CA GLY A 54 -6.32 12.50 -17.02
C GLY A 54 -7.38 12.44 -18.10
N SER A 55 -7.94 11.27 -18.40
CA SER A 55 -8.99 11.11 -19.40
C SER A 55 -10.25 11.92 -19.06
N VAL A 56 -10.69 11.90 -17.80
CA VAL A 56 -11.84 12.69 -17.33
C VAL A 56 -11.57 14.19 -17.46
N LEU A 57 -10.36 14.64 -17.09
CA LEU A 57 -9.97 16.03 -17.23
C LEU A 57 -9.92 16.49 -18.69
N VAL A 58 -9.35 15.67 -19.58
CA VAL A 58 -9.30 15.97 -21.02
C VAL A 58 -10.70 16.10 -21.60
N VAL A 59 -11.62 15.21 -21.23
CA VAL A 59 -13.02 15.28 -21.67
C VAL A 59 -13.69 16.55 -21.16
N ALA A 60 -13.52 16.90 -19.89
CA ALA A 60 -14.12 18.10 -19.30
C ALA A 60 -13.57 19.40 -19.93
N LEU A 61 -12.26 19.48 -20.12
CA LEU A 61 -11.61 20.63 -20.76
C LEU A 61 -12.00 20.72 -22.24
N GLY A 62 -12.10 19.59 -22.94
CA GLY A 62 -12.54 19.52 -24.33
C GLY A 62 -13.99 19.99 -24.49
N ALA A 63 -14.90 19.51 -23.64
CA ALA A 63 -16.30 19.95 -23.64
C ALA A 63 -16.41 21.45 -23.36
N LYS A 64 -15.63 21.96 -22.40
CA LYS A 64 -15.58 23.40 -22.10
C LYS A 64 -15.09 24.21 -23.30
N ALA A 65 -14.00 23.79 -23.95
CA ALA A 65 -13.44 24.48 -25.11
C ALA A 65 -14.44 24.52 -26.28
N LEU A 66 -15.17 23.42 -26.52
CA LEU A 66 -16.22 23.36 -27.54
C LEU A 66 -17.38 24.33 -27.23
N LEU A 67 -17.85 24.34 -25.98
CA LEU A 67 -18.92 25.27 -25.56
C LEU A 67 -18.48 26.73 -25.65
N ASP A 68 -17.23 27.05 -25.27
CA ASP A 68 -16.68 28.40 -25.39
C ASP A 68 -16.53 28.83 -26.86
N PHE A 69 -16.18 27.91 -27.77
CA PHE A 69 -16.13 28.18 -29.20
C PHE A 69 -17.53 28.49 -29.75
N ILE A 70 -18.54 27.69 -29.40
CA ILE A 70 -19.93 27.91 -29.84
C ILE A 70 -20.49 29.23 -29.27
N LYS A 71 -20.14 29.58 -28.03
CA LYS A 71 -20.65 30.80 -27.39
C LYS A 71 -20.00 32.10 -27.90
N ARG A 72 -18.77 32.02 -28.41
CA ARG A 72 -18.01 33.19 -28.90
C ARG A 72 -18.01 33.33 -30.42
N GLY A 73 -18.36 32.28 -31.16
CA GLY A 73 -18.50 32.28 -32.62
C GLY A 73 -19.84 32.82 -33.11
#